data_AF-A0A9D1KF08-F1
#
_entry.id   AF-A0A9D1KF08-F1
#
_cell.length_a   1.000
_cell.length_b   1.000
_cell.length_c   1.000
_cell.angle_alpha   90.00
_cell.angle_beta   90.00
_cell.angle_gamma   90.00
#
_symmetry.space_group_name_H-M   'P 1'
#
loop_
_entity.id
_entity.type
_entity.pdbx_description
1 polymer ?
#
loop_
_entity_poly.entity_id
_entity_poly.type
_entity_poly.pdbx_seq_one_letter_code
_entity_poly.pdbx_strand_id
1 'polypeptide(L)'
;MAAVTAALVKELREMTGAGMMDCKKALAATDGDMDKAVEFLREKGLAGAAKKAGRIAAEGIVVTDLSADEKLGVVVEVNAETDFV
;
A
#
# COMPACT_ATOMS: atom_id res chain seq x y z
N MET A 1 21.39 20.59 -1.67
CA MET A 1 20.53 19.42 -1.46
C MET A 1 19.50 19.80 -0.41
N ALA A 2 18.21 19.74 -0.72
CA ALA A 2 17.19 19.89 0.33
C ALA A 2 17.44 18.78 1.35
N ALA A 3 17.74 19.15 2.59
CA ALA A 3 18.01 18.17 3.63
C ALA A 3 16.70 17.43 3.90
N VAL A 4 16.61 16.15 3.50
CA VAL A 4 15.46 15.29 3.83
C VAL A 4 15.34 15.25 5.35
N THR A 5 14.38 15.99 5.90
CA THR A 5 14.19 16.12 7.35
C THR A 5 13.39 14.94 7.88
N ALA A 6 13.56 14.63 9.17
CA ALA A 6 12.75 13.61 9.83
C ALA A 6 11.24 13.96 9.80
N ALA A 7 10.90 15.24 9.80
CA ALA A 7 9.51 15.71 9.68
C ALA A 7 8.91 15.36 8.31
N LEU A 8 9.64 15.61 7.21
CA LEU A 8 9.19 15.27 5.85
C LEU A 8 9.00 13.76 5.67
N VAL A 9 9.92 12.95 6.21
CA VAL A 9 9.79 11.48 6.16
C VAL A 9 8.57 11.01 6.94
N LYS A 10 8.30 11.63 8.11
CA LYS A 10 7.12 11.32 8.92
C LYS A 10 5.83 11.68 8.17
N GLU A 11 5.76 12.87 7.59
CA GLU A 11 4.61 13.34 6.83
C GLU A 11 4.30 12.42 5.64
N LEU A 12 5.32 12.06 4.85
CA LEU A 12 5.14 11.15 3.72
C LEU A 12 4.66 9.77 4.16
N ARG A 13 5.16 9.27 5.29
CA ARG A 13 4.71 7.99 5.88
C ARG A 13 3.25 8.05 6.32
N GLU A 14 2.82 9.14 6.96
CA GLU A 14 1.44 9.31 7.41
C GLU A 14 0.47 9.38 6.23
N MET A 15 0.88 10.02 5.13
CA MET A 15 0.06 10.11 3.91
C MET A 15 -0.04 8.78 3.15
N THR A 16 1.04 8.00 3.09
CA THR A 16 1.13 6.83 2.18
C THR A 16 1.03 5.48 2.90
N GLY A 17 1.23 5.45 4.21
CA GLY A 17 1.36 4.21 5.00
C GLY A 17 2.64 3.40 4.70
N ALA A 18 3.55 3.91 3.86
CA ALA A 18 4.75 3.18 3.47
C ALA A 18 5.77 3.06 4.63
N GLY A 19 6.69 2.10 4.49
CA GLY A 19 7.76 1.90 5.47
C GLY A 19 8.65 3.15 5.61
N MET A 20 9.12 3.42 6.83
CA MET A 20 9.94 4.61 7.15
C MET A 20 11.16 4.76 6.24
N MET A 21 11.86 3.66 5.96
CA MET A 21 13.03 3.65 5.08
C MET A 21 12.68 3.84 3.61
N ASP A 22 11.50 3.39 3.18
CA ASP A 22 11.05 3.60 1.81
C ASP A 22 10.67 5.07 1.59
N CYS A 23 10.01 5.70 2.57
CA CYS A 23 9.71 7.14 2.54
C CYS A 23 10.99 7.99 2.47
N LYS A 24 12.00 7.66 3.29
CA LYS A 24 13.30 8.36 3.24
C LYS A 24 14.01 8.18 1.89
N LYS A 25 13.98 6.98 1.32
CA LYS A 25 14.57 6.70 0.00
C LYS A 25 13.84 7.41 -1.12
N ALA A 26 12.51 7.46 -1.06
CA ALA A 26 11.68 8.18 -2.02
C ALA A 26 12.03 9.68 -2.02
N LEU A 27 12.01 10.30 -0.84
CA LEU A 27 12.38 11.72 -0.69
C LEU A 27 13.81 12.01 -1.11
N ALA A 28 14.75 11.08 -0.88
CA ALA A 28 16.12 11.24 -1.36
C ALA A 28 16.24 11.11 -2.90
N ALA A 29 15.41 10.28 -3.53
CA ALA A 29 15.39 10.09 -4.98
C ALA A 29 14.63 11.20 -5.73
N THR A 30 13.76 11.94 -5.02
CA THR A 30 12.94 13.01 -5.59
C THR A 30 13.35 14.40 -5.09
N ASP A 31 14.53 14.52 -4.49
CA ASP A 31 15.07 15.78 -3.95
C ASP A 31 14.15 16.49 -2.95
N GLY A 32 13.34 15.71 -2.21
CA GLY A 32 12.39 16.21 -1.21
C GLY A 32 11.04 16.63 -1.78
N ASP A 33 10.80 16.41 -3.07
CA ASP A 33 9.51 16.65 -3.73
C ASP A 33 8.49 15.57 -3.27
N MET A 34 7.44 16.01 -2.56
CA MET A 34 6.45 15.14 -1.94
C MET A 34 5.58 14.42 -2.98
N ASP A 35 5.10 15.12 -4.00
CA ASP A 35 4.23 14.54 -5.02
C ASP A 35 4.98 13.46 -5.79
N LYS A 36 6.22 13.76 -6.21
CA LYS A 36 7.08 12.76 -6.85
C LYS A 36 7.44 11.61 -5.91
N ALA A 37 7.62 11.86 -4.61
CA ALA A 37 7.92 10.81 -3.66
C ALA A 37 6.74 9.85 -3.48
N VAL A 38 5.49 10.37 -3.50
CA VAL A 38 4.28 9.56 -3.49
C VAL A 38 4.19 8.70 -4.75
N GLU A 39 4.41 9.27 -5.94
CA GLU A 39 4.43 8.51 -7.19
C GLU A 39 5.51 7.43 -7.18
N PHE A 40 6.72 7.77 -6.74
CA PHE A 40 7.83 6.82 -6.60
C PHE A 40 7.48 5.66 -5.67
N LEU A 41 6.85 5.93 -4.53
CA LEU A 41 6.40 4.90 -3.59
C LEU A 41 5.30 4.02 -4.20
N ARG A 42 4.39 4.59 -5.00
CA ARG A 42 3.33 3.86 -5.67
C ARG A 42 3.88 2.88 -6.70
N GLU A 43 4.78 3.34 -7.57
CA GLU A 43 5.43 2.48 -8.58
C GLU A 43 6.23 1.35 -7.92
N LYS A 44 7.00 1.68 -6.87
CA LYS A 44 7.76 0.69 -6.11
C LYS A 44 6.85 -0.31 -5.40
N GLY A 45 5.71 0.15 -4.87
CA GLY A 45 4.69 -0.69 -4.24
C GLY A 45 4.13 -1.73 -5.20
N LEU A 46 3.81 -1.33 -6.43
CA LEU A 46 3.34 -2.25 -7.49
C LEU A 46 4.41 -3.30 -7.84
N ALA A 47 5.67 -2.90 -8.00
CA ALA A 47 6.76 -3.83 -8.24
C ALA A 47 6.96 -4.82 -7.07
N GLY A 48 6.78 -4.35 -5.83
CA GLY A 48 6.80 -5.19 -4.64
C GLY A 48 5.64 -6.21 -4.61
N ALA A 49 4.44 -5.79 -4.96
CA ALA A 49 3.26 -6.65 -5.04
C ALA A 49 3.44 -7.78 -6.07
N ALA A 50 3.98 -7.45 -7.26
CA ALA A 50 4.27 -8.44 -8.30
C ALA A 50 5.22 -9.56 -7.80
N LYS A 51 6.22 -9.22 -6.97
CA LYS A 51 7.13 -10.22 -6.37
C LYS A 51 6.44 -11.10 -5.33
N LYS A 52 5.42 -10.58 -4.65
CA LYS A 52 4.65 -11.30 -3.63
C LYS A 52 3.57 -12.20 -4.22
N ALA A 53 3.18 -12.00 -5.48
CA ALA A 53 2.14 -12.78 -6.16
C ALA A 53 2.44 -14.28 -6.25
N GLY A 54 3.72 -14.69 -6.15
CA GLY A 54 4.09 -16.10 -6.10
C GLY A 54 3.91 -16.77 -4.73
N ARG A 55 3.51 -16.03 -3.69
CA ARG A 55 3.31 -16.56 -2.34
C ARG A 55 1.91 -17.15 -2.22
N ILE A 56 1.79 -18.25 -1.47
CA ILE A 56 0.51 -18.91 -1.22
C ILE A 56 -0.25 -18.08 -0.19
N ALA A 57 -1.42 -17.57 -0.59
CA ALA A 57 -2.38 -16.90 0.28
C ALA A 57 -3.53 -17.86 0.60
N ALA A 58 -3.41 -18.63 1.69
CA ALA A 58 -4.37 -19.66 2.08
C ALA A 58 -5.33 -19.22 3.20
N GLU A 59 -5.07 -18.08 3.82
CA GLU A 59 -5.96 -17.45 4.80
C GLU A 59 -6.80 -16.36 4.11
N GLY A 60 -7.74 -15.74 4.81
CA GLY A 60 -8.52 -14.62 4.26
C GLY A 60 -9.91 -14.46 4.84
N ILE A 61 -10.74 -13.70 4.11
CA ILE A 61 -12.13 -13.46 4.48
C ILE A 61 -13.05 -13.61 3.26
N VAL A 62 -14.25 -14.11 3.51
CA VAL A 62 -15.36 -14.08 2.56
C VAL A 62 -16.39 -13.07 3.05
N VAL A 63 -16.72 -12.10 2.22
CA VAL A 63 -17.74 -11.09 2.49
C VAL A 63 -18.86 -11.25 1.49
N THR A 64 -20.09 -11.13 1.97
CA THR A 64 -21.28 -11.14 1.13
C THR A 64 -22.00 -9.82 1.26
N ASP A 65 -22.50 -9.29 0.15
CA ASP A 65 -23.32 -8.10 0.13
C ASP A 65 -24.56 -8.32 -0.73
N LEU A 66 -25.66 -7.69 -0.35
CA LEU A 66 -26.94 -7.76 -1.05
C LEU A 66 -27.29 -6.37 -1.57
N SER A 67 -27.89 -6.31 -2.76
CA SER A 67 -28.51 -5.09 -3.24
C SER A 67 -29.57 -4.62 -2.23
N ALA A 68 -29.86 -3.31 -2.21
CA ALA A 68 -30.82 -2.73 -1.27
C ALA A 68 -32.23 -3.34 -1.36
N ASP A 69 -32.57 -3.97 -2.49
CA ASP A 69 -33.83 -4.68 -2.70
C ASP A 69 -33.74 -6.21 -2.49
N GLU A 70 -32.59 -6.69 -2.02
CA GLU A 70 -32.26 -8.10 -1.70
C GLU A 70 -32.39 -9.07 -2.88
N LYS A 71 -32.46 -8.59 -4.12
CA LYS A 71 -32.63 -9.43 -5.32
C LYS A 71 -31.33 -9.82 -5.99
N LEU A 72 -30.23 -9.13 -5.68
CA LEU A 72 -28.90 -9.42 -6.19
C LEU A 72 -27.96 -9.59 -5.02
N GLY A 73 -27.12 -10.63 -5.07
CA GLY A 73 -26.10 -10.89 -4.07
C GLY A 73 -24.74 -11.07 -4.71
N VAL A 74 -23.71 -10.57 -4.02
CA VAL A 74 -22.31 -10.77 -4.38
C VAL A 74 -21.60 -11.45 -3.21
N VAL A 75 -20.72 -12.39 -3.55
CA VAL A 75 -19.78 -13.02 -2.62
C VAL A 75 -18.37 -12.67 -3.09
N VAL A 76 -17.56 -12.12 -2.21
CA VAL A 76 -16.17 -11.76 -2.49
C VAL A 76 -15.27 -12.48 -1.50
N GLU A 77 -14.36 -13.30 -2.02
CA GLU A 77 -13.26 -13.89 -1.26
C GLU A 77 -12.00 -13.04 -1.46
N VAL A 78 -11.38 -12.62 -0.36
CA VAL A 78 -10.11 -11.91 -0.36
C VAL A 78 -9.11 -12.72 0.47
N ASN A 79 -8.15 -13.35 -0.21
CA ASN A 79 -7.13 -14.17 0.44
C ASN A 79 -5.92 -13.36 0.90
N ALA A 80 -5.28 -13.84 1.97
CA ALA A 80 -4.06 -13.32 2.56
C ALA A 80 -3.10 -14.47 2.93
N GLU A 81 -1.83 -14.14 3.18
CA GLU A 81 -0.81 -15.12 3.58
C GLU A 81 -0.98 -15.60 5.03
N THR A 82 -1.56 -14.75 5.89
CA THR A 82 -1.77 -15.02 7.32
C THR A 82 -3.13 -14.48 7.75
N ASP A 83 -3.58 -14.87 8.93
CA ASP A 83 -4.83 -14.45 9.58
C ASP A 83 -4.75 -13.08 10.30
N PHE A 84 -3.55 -12.55 10.54
CA PHE A 84 -3.33 -11.25 11.21
C PHE A 84 -3.23 -10.02 10.28
N VAL A 85 -3.46 -10.19 8.97
CA VAL A 85 -3.21 -9.14 7.94
C VAL A 85 -4.18 -7.96 8.06
#